data_AF-A0A7C4EFB2-F1
#
_entry.id   AF-A0A7C4EFB2-F1
#
_cell.length_a   1.000
_cell.length_b   1.000
_cell.length_c   1.000
_cell.angle_alpha   90.00
_cell.angle_beta   90.00
_cell.angle_gamma   90.00
#
_symmetry.space_group_name_H-M   'P 1'
#
loop_
_entity.id
_entity.type
_entity.pdbx_description
1 polymer ?
#
loop_
_entity_poly.entity_id
_entity_poly.type
_entity_poly.pdbx_seq_one_letter_code
_entity_poly.pdbx_strand_id
1 'polypeptide(L)'
;MGGLSSLGFRTASGPSRHSEVYQQQVAHILLQRVLEFTGWTIDDVVSNPVARNEVLGYYRLARWLEDRCEELGLAVRLENGRISL
;
A
#
# COMPACT_ATOMS: atom_id res chain seq x y z
N MET A 1 -2.90 49.73 -26.33
CA MET A 1 -2.04 49.34 -25.19
C MET A 1 -2.93 48.51 -24.27
N GLY A 2 -2.92 47.19 -24.35
CA GLY A 2 -1.82 46.32 -23.93
C GLY A 2 -2.25 45.70 -22.60
N GLY A 3 -3.15 44.70 -22.69
CA GLY A 3 -3.68 43.98 -21.53
C GLY A 3 -2.65 43.06 -20.91
N LEU A 4 -2.79 42.79 -19.62
CA LEU A 4 -2.15 41.68 -18.93
C LEU A 4 -3.15 41.09 -17.94
N SER A 5 -3.88 40.08 -18.40
CA SER A 5 -4.63 39.16 -17.57
C SER A 5 -3.69 38.51 -16.57
N SER A 6 -4.00 38.61 -15.27
CA SER A 6 -3.30 37.90 -14.22
C SER A 6 -3.46 36.39 -14.44
N LEU A 7 -2.39 35.73 -14.90
CA LEU A 7 -2.31 34.28 -14.98
C LEU A 7 -2.38 33.70 -13.57
N GLY A 8 -3.55 33.14 -13.22
CA GLY A 8 -3.70 32.26 -12.07
C GLY A 8 -3.02 30.92 -12.36
N PHE A 9 -1.78 30.75 -11.91
CA PHE A 9 -1.11 29.45 -11.91
C PHE A 9 -1.63 28.62 -10.73
N ARG A 10 -2.81 27.98 -10.91
CA ARG A 10 -3.18 26.83 -10.08
C ARG A 10 -2.34 25.66 -10.56
N THR A 11 -1.28 25.33 -9.84
CA THR A 11 -0.60 24.03 -9.95
C THR A 11 -1.57 22.96 -9.47
N ALA A 12 -2.42 22.47 -10.37
CA ALA A 12 -3.19 21.27 -10.17
C ALA A 12 -2.27 20.06 -10.41
N SER A 13 -1.37 19.79 -9.46
CA SER A 13 -0.72 18.48 -9.34
C SER A 13 -1.73 17.53 -8.68
N GLY A 14 -2.77 17.15 -9.42
CA GLY A 14 -3.62 16.03 -9.04
C GLY A 14 -2.82 14.72 -9.20
N PRO A 15 -2.99 13.73 -8.30
CA PRO A 15 -2.34 12.44 -8.46
C PRO A 15 -2.70 11.84 -9.83
N SER A 16 -1.68 11.42 -10.58
CA SER A 16 -1.87 10.76 -11.86
C SER A 16 -2.67 9.47 -11.62
N ARG A 17 -3.77 9.27 -12.33
CA ARG A 17 -4.60 8.05 -12.23
C ARG A 17 -3.81 6.74 -12.29
N HIS A 18 -2.66 6.74 -12.97
CA HIS A 18 -1.73 5.61 -13.02
C HIS A 18 -1.08 5.27 -11.67
N SER A 19 -0.74 6.26 -10.83
CA SER A 19 -0.17 6.00 -9.51
C SER A 19 -1.21 5.44 -8.54
N GLU A 20 -2.48 5.85 -8.68
CA GLU A 20 -3.58 5.34 -7.85
C GLU A 20 -3.86 3.86 -8.12
N VAL A 21 -3.90 3.43 -9.39
CA VAL A 21 -4.11 2.02 -9.76
C VAL A 21 -2.98 1.13 -9.25
N TYR A 22 -1.73 1.59 -9.36
CA TYR A 22 -0.57 0.86 -8.84
C TYR A 22 -0.64 0.70 -7.32
N GLN A 23 -0.94 1.78 -6.59
CA GLN A 23 -1.06 1.74 -5.13
C GLN A 23 -2.19 0.81 -4.68
N GLN A 24 -3.31 0.81 -5.41
CA GLN A 24 -4.44 -0.07 -5.10
C GLN A 24 -4.10 -1.55 -5.36
N GLN A 25 -3.35 -1.86 -6.41
CA GLN A 25 -2.88 -3.23 -6.69
C GLN A 25 -1.88 -3.73 -5.64
N VAL A 26 -0.91 -2.89 -5.26
CA VAL A 26 0.07 -3.23 -4.21
C VAL A 26 -0.65 -3.49 -2.88
N ALA A 27 -1.60 -2.62 -2.51
CA ALA A 27 -2.39 -2.80 -1.30
C ALA A 27 -3.20 -4.11 -1.31
N HIS A 28 -3.75 -4.50 -2.47
CA HIS A 28 -4.49 -5.76 -2.61
C HIS A 28 -3.59 -6.98 -2.44
N ILE A 29 -2.41 -7.00 -3.06
CA ILE A 29 -1.45 -8.09 -2.93
C ILE A 29 -0.97 -8.24 -1.49
N LEU A 30 -0.66 -7.12 -0.83
CA LEU A 30 -0.20 -7.11 0.56
C LEU A 30 -1.28 -7.66 1.50
N LEU A 31 -2.53 -7.21 1.32
CA LEU A 31 -3.66 -7.69 2.11
C LEU A 31 -3.86 -9.20 1.91
N GLN A 32 -3.79 -9.69 0.66
CA GLN A 32 -3.92 -11.11 0.37
C GLN A 32 -2.85 -11.95 1.08
N ARG A 33 -1.58 -11.51 1.05
CA ARG A 33 -0.49 -12.19 1.77
C ARG A 33 -0.71 -12.24 3.27
N VAL A 34 -1.23 -11.16 3.86
CA VAL A 34 -1.52 -11.10 5.30
C VAL A 34 -2.67 -12.04 5.66
N LEU A 35 -3.70 -12.13 4.82
CA LEU A 35 -4.79 -13.09 5.01
C LEU A 35 -4.29 -14.54 4.92
N GLU A 36 -3.46 -14.85 3.91
CA GLU A 36 -2.83 -16.17 3.78
C GLU A 36 -1.92 -16.53 4.97
N PHE A 37 -1.17 -15.55 5.49
CA PHE A 37 -0.29 -15.73 6.65
C PHE A 37 -1.06 -15.96 7.96
N THR A 38 -2.13 -15.19 8.18
CA THR A 38 -2.94 -15.30 9.41
C THR A 38 -3.96 -16.42 9.36
N GLY A 39 -4.28 -16.95 8.17
CA GLY A 39 -5.31 -17.96 7.97
C GLY A 39 -6.74 -17.41 8.04
N TRP A 40 -6.91 -16.09 8.10
CA TRP A 40 -8.21 -15.44 8.13
C TRP A 40 -8.77 -15.21 6.72
N THR A 41 -10.08 -15.27 6.58
CA THR A 41 -10.78 -14.85 5.35
C THR A 41 -11.25 -13.40 5.44
N ILE A 42 -11.61 -12.82 4.30
CA ILE A 42 -12.22 -11.48 4.27
C ILE A 42 -13.51 -11.45 5.08
N ASP A 43 -14.29 -12.54 5.06
CA ASP A 43 -15.52 -12.64 5.83
C ASP A 43 -15.24 -12.57 7.33
N ASP A 44 -14.22 -13.31 7.80
CA ASP A 44 -13.80 -13.26 9.21
C ASP A 44 -13.37 -11.85 9.63
N VAL A 45 -12.65 -11.14 8.77
CA VAL A 45 -12.18 -9.77 9.04
C VAL A 45 -13.35 -8.77 9.12
N VAL A 46 -14.40 -8.97 8.35
CA VAL A 46 -15.60 -8.11 8.38
C VAL A 46 -16.48 -8.45 9.59
N SER A 47 -16.60 -9.73 9.91
CA SER A 47 -17.53 -10.27 10.90
C SER A 47 -16.95 -10.28 12.33
N ASN A 48 -15.63 -10.36 12.50
CA ASN A 48 -14.97 -10.49 13.79
C ASN A 48 -13.96 -9.35 14.05
N PRO A 49 -14.18 -8.50 15.08
CA PRO A 49 -13.28 -7.40 15.39
C PRO A 49 -11.88 -7.85 15.86
N VAL A 50 -11.74 -9.07 16.39
CA VAL A 50 -10.43 -9.63 16.77
C VAL A 50 -9.61 -9.95 15.52
N ALA A 51 -10.20 -10.69 14.58
CA ALA A 51 -9.56 -11.02 13.30
C ALA A 51 -9.19 -9.74 12.53
N ARG A 52 -10.08 -8.73 12.54
CA ARG A 52 -9.79 -7.41 11.96
C ARG A 52 -8.56 -6.74 12.57
N ASN A 53 -8.45 -6.72 13.89
CA ASN A 53 -7.35 -6.05 14.57
C ASN A 53 -6.02 -6.78 14.32
N GLU A 54 -6.06 -8.11 14.29
CA GLU A 54 -4.89 -8.94 13.98
C GLU A 54 -4.39 -8.70 12.56
N VAL A 55 -5.28 -8.81 11.56
CA VAL A 55 -4.96 -8.53 10.15
C VAL A 55 -4.47 -7.11 9.96
N LEU A 56 -5.09 -6.12 10.61
CA LEU A 56 -4.66 -4.73 10.55
C LEU A 56 -3.25 -4.53 11.14
N GLY A 57 -2.94 -5.23 12.24
CA GLY A 57 -1.62 -5.19 12.86
C GLY A 57 -0.54 -5.72 11.93
N TYR A 58 -0.73 -6.92 11.39
CA TYR A 58 0.21 -7.52 10.44
C TYR A 58 0.33 -6.74 9.13
N TYR A 59 -0.77 -6.18 8.63
CA TYR A 59 -0.76 -5.32 7.45
C TYR A 59 0.10 -4.08 7.65
N ARG A 60 -0.01 -3.40 8.80
CA ARG A 60 0.82 -2.24 9.13
C ARG A 60 2.29 -2.62 9.25
N LEU A 61 2.59 -3.76 9.86
CA LEU A 61 3.95 -4.26 9.99
C LEU A 61 4.55 -4.58 8.61
N ALA A 62 3.81 -5.28 7.75
CA ALA A 62 4.27 -5.65 6.42
C ALA A 62 4.55 -4.41 5.56
N ARG A 63 3.66 -3.41 5.62
CA ARG A 63 3.85 -2.14 4.93
C ARG A 63 5.07 -1.38 5.43
N TRP A 64 5.27 -1.33 6.75
CA TRP A 64 6.46 -0.71 7.34
C TRP A 64 7.75 -1.41 6.92
N LEU A 65 7.74 -2.75 6.82
CA LEU A 65 8.88 -3.51 6.33
C LEU A 65 9.15 -3.25 4.85
N GLU A 66 8.11 -3.18 3.99
CA GLU A 66 8.29 -2.83 2.57
C GLU A 66 8.92 -1.43 2.42
N ASP A 67 8.39 -0.43 3.13
CA ASP A 67 8.93 0.94 3.10
C ASP A 67 10.40 0.97 3.57
N ARG A 68 10.74 0.24 4.64
CA ARG A 68 12.10 0.17 5.18
C ARG A 68 13.07 -0.60 4.27
N CYS A 69 12.60 -1.65 3.62
CA CYS A 69 13.43 -2.42 2.71
C CYS A 69 13.70 -1.66 1.41
N GLU A 70 12.72 -0.91 0.91
CA GLU A 70 12.91 0.02 -0.20
C GLU A 70 13.96 1.10 0.15
N GLU A 71 13.87 1.70 1.35
CA GLU A 71 14.86 2.66 1.85
C GLU A 71 16.27 2.06 1.96
N LEU A 72 16.38 0.79 2.36
CA LEU A 72 17.66 0.09 2.48
C LEU A 72 18.17 -0.48 1.15
N GLY A 73 17.42 -0.33 0.05
CA GLY A 73 17.75 -0.93 -1.25
C GLY A 73 17.73 -2.45 -1.24
N LEU A 74 17.08 -3.06 -0.25
CA LEU A 74 16.95 -4.51 -0.11
C LEU A 74 15.68 -4.95 -0.86
N ALA A 75 15.86 -5.56 -2.03
CA ALA A 75 14.76 -6.18 -2.75
C ALA A 75 14.29 -7.43 -2.01
N VAL A 76 13.36 -7.29 -1.06
CA VAL A 76 12.81 -8.43 -0.34
C VAL A 76 11.92 -9.24 -1.28
N ARG A 77 12.51 -10.27 -1.89
CA ARG A 77 11.74 -11.34 -2.54
C ARG A 77 11.33 -12.34 -1.47
N LEU A 78 10.07 -12.27 -1.07
CA LEU A 78 9.40 -13.35 -0.35
C LEU A 78 9.04 -14.44 -1.36
N GLU A 79 10.00 -15.30 -1.70
CA GLU A 79 9.71 -16.57 -2.35
C GLU A 79 9.38 -17.60 -1.26
N ASN A 80 8.15 -18.11 -1.26
CA ASN A 80 7.72 -19.25 -0.45
C ASN A 80 7.93 -19.09 1.08
N GLY A 81 7.68 -17.90 1.62
CA GLY A 81 7.73 -17.66 3.07
C GLY A 81 9.15 -17.62 3.66
N ARG A 82 10.19 -17.47 2.84
CA ARG A 82 11.56 -17.21 3.29
C ARG A 82 12.06 -15.87 2.77
N ILE A 83 12.72 -15.13 3.65
CA ILE A 83 13.47 -13.92 3.30
C ILE A 83 14.84 -14.39 2.80
N SER A 84 15.11 -14.19 1.51
CA SER A 84 16.45 -14.36 0.94
C SER A 84 17.02 -12.97 0.64
N LEU A 85 18.25 -12.72 1.13
CA LEU A 85 19.05 -11.52 0.87
C LEU A 85 19.81 -11.65 -0.46
#